data_AF-A0A7S3HX61-F1
#
_entry.id   AF-A0A7S3HX61-F1
#
_cell.length_a   1.000
_cell.length_b   1.000
_cell.length_c   1.000
_cell.angle_alpha   90.00
_cell.angle_beta   90.00
_cell.angle_gamma   90.00
#
_symmetry.space_group_name_H-M   'P 1'
#
loop_
_entity.id
_entity.type
_entity.pdbx_description
1 polymer ?
#
loop_
_entity_poly.entity_id
_entity_poly.type
_entity_poly.pdbx_seq_one_letter_code
_entity_poly.pdbx_strand_id
1 'polypeptide(L)'
;MGNSGGCMAANKHLDSRAVGGSGMGKGGDIDAAVLAATNFSQGGMTQRLEISIRCENLPNMDTMSESDPFAVLYKQSGRMWQKLGTTEVIHDTLHPVFVKKIQVDFHFEQQ
;
A
#
# COMPACT_ATOMS: atom_id res chain seq x y z
N MET A 1 80.45 9.76 -24.15
CA MET A 1 80.03 8.39 -24.53
C MET A 1 78.52 8.38 -24.54
N GLY A 2 77.92 8.32 -25.74
CA GLY A 2 76.47 8.37 -25.89
C GLY A 2 75.81 7.02 -25.60
N ASN A 3 74.49 7.03 -25.39
CA ASN A 3 73.63 6.24 -26.24
C ASN A 3 72.28 6.95 -26.46
N SER A 4 71.77 6.74 -27.66
CA SER A 4 70.62 7.36 -28.33
C SER A 4 69.33 6.54 -28.22
N GLY A 5 68.19 7.22 -28.42
CA GLY A 5 66.85 6.67 -28.69
C GLY A 5 65.80 7.48 -27.91
N GLY A 6 64.98 8.38 -28.47
CA GLY A 6 64.14 8.28 -29.68
C GLY A 6 62.96 7.36 -29.39
N CYS A 7 61.66 7.67 -29.57
CA CYS A 7 60.90 8.84 -29.98
C CYS A 7 59.39 8.51 -29.79
N MET A 8 58.55 9.56 -29.75
CA MET A 8 57.11 9.62 -30.14
C MET A 8 55.95 9.34 -29.16
N ALA A 9 54.98 10.26 -29.32
CA ALA A 9 53.52 10.14 -29.24
C ALA A 9 52.83 10.34 -27.88
N ALA A 10 52.29 11.55 -27.73
CA ALA A 10 51.16 11.84 -26.86
C ALA A 10 49.90 11.11 -27.36
N ASN A 11 49.34 10.24 -26.53
CA ASN A 11 47.92 9.90 -26.59
C ASN A 11 47.24 10.52 -25.37
N LYS A 12 46.41 11.54 -25.60
CA LYS A 12 45.35 11.88 -24.66
C LYS A 12 44.33 10.75 -24.74
N HIS A 13 44.23 9.95 -23.69
CA HIS A 13 43.02 9.18 -23.42
C HIS A 13 42.42 9.68 -22.12
N LEU A 14 41.16 10.09 -22.23
CA LEU A 14 40.27 10.46 -21.14
C LEU A 14 39.67 9.17 -20.62
N ASP A 15 40.05 8.77 -19.42
CA ASP A 15 39.46 7.62 -18.76
C ASP A 15 39.42 7.92 -17.27
N SER A 16 38.26 8.45 -16.88
CA SER A 16 37.72 8.41 -15.53
C SER A 16 38.03 7.06 -14.92
N ARG A 17 38.99 7.02 -14.00
CA ARG A 17 39.29 5.81 -13.24
C ARG A 17 38.06 5.48 -12.41
N ALA A 18 37.31 4.51 -12.89
CA ALA A 18 36.38 3.73 -12.11
C ALA A 18 37.05 3.35 -10.78
N VAL A 19 36.46 3.76 -9.66
CA VAL A 19 36.74 3.13 -8.37
C VAL A 19 36.10 1.75 -8.42
N GLY A 20 36.93 0.76 -8.81
CA GLY A 20 36.61 -0.65 -8.70
C GLY A 20 36.26 -0.99 -7.26
N GLY A 21 35.18 -1.75 -7.09
CA GLY A 21 34.50 -1.93 -5.82
C GLY A 21 35.32 -2.62 -4.74
N SER A 22 34.90 -2.38 -3.50
CA SER A 22 34.81 -3.38 -2.43
C SER A 22 34.28 -2.71 -1.17
N GLY A 23 33.16 -3.23 -0.67
CA GLY A 23 32.62 -2.87 0.63
C GLY A 23 31.23 -2.28 0.54
N MET A 24 30.21 -3.15 0.54
CA MET A 24 29.02 -2.82 1.31
C MET A 24 29.52 -2.63 2.74
N GLY A 25 29.76 -1.38 3.13
CA GLY A 25 29.90 -1.06 4.54
C GLY A 25 28.67 -1.61 5.24
N LYS A 26 28.86 -2.45 6.25
CA LYS A 26 27.85 -2.70 7.28
C LYS A 26 27.69 -1.39 8.07
N GLY A 27 27.15 -0.36 7.43
CA GLY A 27 26.67 0.83 8.10
C GLY A 27 25.34 0.48 8.74
N GLY A 28 25.33 0.33 10.06
CA GLY A 28 24.14 0.09 10.87
C GLY A 28 23.27 1.34 11.04
N ASP A 29 23.48 2.35 10.20
CA ASP A 29 22.92 3.69 10.25
C ASP A 29 22.30 4.06 8.89
N ILE A 30 21.38 3.23 8.40
CA ILE A 30 20.29 3.81 7.61
C ILE A 30 19.44 4.53 8.65
N ASP A 31 19.69 5.83 8.82
CA ASP A 31 18.96 6.66 9.78
C ASP A 31 17.47 6.39 9.65
N ALA A 32 16.78 6.20 10.78
CA ALA A 32 15.33 5.98 10.80
C ALA A 32 14.58 7.06 9.99
N ALA A 33 15.18 8.24 9.82
CA ALA A 33 14.72 9.32 8.95
C ALA A 33 14.72 8.94 7.46
N VAL A 34 15.74 8.25 6.96
CA VAL A 34 15.79 7.75 5.57
C VAL A 34 14.79 6.62 5.39
N LEU A 35 14.65 5.71 6.36
CA LEU A 35 13.62 4.65 6.33
C LEU A 35 12.20 5.23 6.41
N ALA A 36 11.99 6.28 7.20
CA ALA A 36 10.72 7.00 7.27
C ALA A 36 10.43 7.80 5.98
N ALA A 37 11.45 8.42 5.39
CA ALA A 37 11.32 9.17 4.14
C ALA A 37 11.05 8.27 2.93
N THR A 38 11.71 7.11 2.84
CA THR A 38 11.43 6.13 1.77
C THR A 38 10.04 5.51 1.93
N ASN A 39 9.59 5.22 3.15
CA ASN A 39 8.20 4.79 3.40
C ASN A 39 7.17 5.86 2.99
N PHE A 40 7.49 7.15 3.13
CA PHE A 40 6.62 8.25 2.70
C PHE A 40 6.57 8.39 1.17
N SER A 41 7.64 8.00 0.45
CA SER A 41 7.71 8.05 -1.01
C SER A 41 7.13 6.82 -1.73
N GLN A 42 6.95 5.69 -1.03
CA GLN A 42 6.51 4.41 -1.61
C GLN A 42 5.00 4.14 -1.46
N GLY A 43 4.31 4.86 -0.58
CA GLY A 43 2.87 4.78 -0.45
C GLY A 43 2.23 6.03 -1.01
N GLY A 44 1.47 5.92 -2.10
CA GLY A 44 0.51 6.97 -2.45
C GLY A 44 -0.33 7.34 -1.22
N MET A 45 -0.90 8.55 -1.18
CA MET A 45 -1.69 8.98 -0.04
C MET A 45 -2.82 7.97 0.20
N THR A 46 -2.69 7.18 1.27
CA THR A 46 -3.66 6.18 1.70
C THR A 46 -4.22 6.57 3.05
N GLN A 47 -5.54 6.55 3.16
CA GLN A 47 -6.25 6.81 4.40
C GLN A 47 -7.02 5.58 4.82
N ARG A 48 -6.80 5.11 6.05
CA ARG A 48 -7.60 4.02 6.64
C ARG A 48 -8.92 4.59 7.14
N LEU A 49 -10.01 4.18 6.51
CA LEU A 49 -11.37 4.52 6.89
C LEU A 49 -11.99 3.39 7.71
N GLU A 50 -12.95 3.75 8.55
CA GLU A 50 -13.75 2.81 9.32
C GLU A 50 -15.23 3.04 9.02
N ILE A 51 -15.88 2.02 8.47
CA ILE A 51 -17.28 2.08 8.02
C ILE A 51 -18.15 1.40 9.06
N SER A 52 -19.08 2.16 9.63
CA SER A 52 -20.14 1.66 10.52
C SER A 52 -21.46 1.61 9.75
N ILE A 53 -22.26 0.57 9.96
CA ILE A 53 -23.49 0.31 9.19
C ILE A 53 -24.67 0.22 10.17
N ARG A 54 -25.80 0.84 9.80
CA ARG A 54 -27.10 0.65 10.43
C ARG A 54 -28.18 0.64 9.36
N CYS A 55 -29.29 -0.06 9.61
CA CYS A 55 -30.47 -0.04 8.75
C CYS A 55 -31.70 0.37 9.56
N GLU A 56 -32.70 0.93 8.87
CA GLU A 56 -33.98 1.29 9.47
C GLU A 56 -35.10 0.85 8.52
N ASN A 57 -36.20 0.33 9.09
CA ASN A 57 -37.40 -0.10 8.36
C ASN A 57 -37.10 -1.13 7.26
N LEU A 58 -36.28 -2.15 7.57
CA LEU A 58 -36.07 -3.26 6.64
C LEU A 58 -37.38 -4.02 6.39
N PRO A 59 -37.58 -4.57 5.17
CA PRO A 59 -38.72 -5.42 4.90
C PRO A 59 -38.63 -6.69 5.73
N ASN A 60 -39.72 -7.08 6.38
CA ASN A 60 -39.79 -8.37 7.05
C ASN A 60 -39.92 -9.50 6.02
N MET A 61 -38.94 -10.39 5.99
CA MET A 61 -38.91 -11.56 5.12
C MET A 61 -39.37 -12.85 5.82
N ASP A 62 -39.68 -12.80 7.12
CA ASP A 62 -40.07 -13.96 7.91
C ASP A 62 -41.58 -14.07 8.16
N THR A 63 -42.07 -15.31 8.31
CA THR A 63 -43.51 -15.61 8.43
C THR A 63 -44.05 -15.45 9.85
N MET A 64 -43.22 -15.69 10.87
CA MET A 64 -43.63 -15.74 12.29
C MET A 64 -42.67 -14.97 13.23
N SER A 65 -41.70 -14.24 12.68
CA SER A 65 -40.68 -13.48 13.42
C SER A 65 -40.33 -12.18 12.66
N GLU A 66 -39.43 -11.37 13.22
CA GLU A 66 -38.73 -10.34 12.44
C GLU A 66 -37.52 -10.96 11.74
N SER A 67 -36.97 -10.27 10.74
CA SER A 67 -35.82 -10.76 9.97
C SER A 67 -34.52 -10.79 10.78
N ASP A 68 -33.59 -11.63 10.31
CA ASP A 68 -32.22 -11.75 10.82
C ASP A 68 -31.18 -11.06 9.89
N PRO A 69 -31.10 -9.72 9.85
CA PRO A 69 -30.27 -9.00 8.88
C PRO A 69 -28.76 -9.11 9.12
N PHE A 70 -28.01 -9.10 8.02
CA PHE A 70 -26.56 -8.88 7.96
C PHE A 70 -26.18 -8.09 6.69
N ALA A 71 -25.01 -7.45 6.69
CA ALA A 71 -24.53 -6.65 5.57
C ALA A 71 -23.16 -7.14 5.06
N VAL A 72 -22.95 -7.05 3.74
CA VAL A 72 -21.67 -7.37 3.10
C VAL A 72 -21.22 -6.17 2.27
N LEU A 73 -20.01 -5.67 2.55
CA LEU A 73 -19.42 -4.58 1.79
C LEU A 73 -18.57 -5.14 0.65
N TYR A 74 -18.80 -4.64 -0.57
CA TYR A 74 -17.97 -4.92 -1.74
C TYR A 74 -17.39 -3.63 -2.31
N LYS A 75 -16.18 -3.71 -2.87
CA LYS A 75 -15.55 -2.67 -3.68
C LYS A 75 -15.49 -3.14 -5.13
N GLN A 76 -15.94 -2.29 -6.04
CA GLN A 76 -15.78 -2.55 -7.46
C GLN A 76 -14.39 -2.08 -7.92
N SER A 77 -13.68 -2.92 -8.65
CA SER A 77 -12.43 -2.59 -9.35
C SER A 77 -12.58 -3.02 -10.81
N GLY A 78 -12.78 -2.04 -11.70
CA GLY A 78 -13.15 -2.31 -13.09
C GLY A 78 -14.46 -3.10 -13.19
N ARG A 79 -14.39 -4.34 -13.69
CA ARG A 79 -15.55 -5.26 -13.80
C ARG A 79 -15.65 -6.30 -12.69
N MET A 80 -14.74 -6.26 -11.71
CA MET A 80 -14.67 -7.23 -10.62
C MET A 80 -15.19 -6.63 -9.32
N TRP A 81 -15.93 -7.43 -8.57
CA TRP A 81 -16.39 -7.10 -7.22
C TRP A 81 -15.55 -7.83 -6.19
N GLN A 82 -14.89 -7.09 -5.31
CA GLN A 82 -14.10 -7.63 -4.22
C GLN A 82 -14.86 -7.44 -2.90
N LYS A 83 -15.06 -8.54 -2.16
CA LYS A 83 -15.62 -8.48 -0.81
C LYS A 83 -14.62 -7.84 0.15
N LEU A 84 -15.03 -6.75 0.82
CA LEU A 84 -14.23 -6.05 1.83
C LEU A 84 -14.53 -6.54 3.25
N GLY A 85 -15.78 -6.92 3.53
CA GLY A 85 -16.16 -7.38 4.88
C GLY A 85 -17.62 -7.76 4.99
N THR A 86 -17.95 -8.39 6.11
CA THR A 86 -19.32 -8.77 6.50
C THR A 86 -19.54 -8.42 7.96
N THR A 87 -20.72 -7.92 8.31
CA THR A 87 -21.15 -7.68 9.69
C THR A 87 -21.53 -8.98 10.39
N GLU A 88 -21.84 -8.91 11.68
CA GLU A 88 -22.62 -9.92 12.38
C GLU A 88 -24.04 -10.01 11.80
N VAL A 89 -24.71 -11.12 12.11
CA VAL A 89 -26.15 -11.28 11.98
C VAL A 89 -26.77 -10.79 13.28
N ILE A 90 -27.80 -9.95 13.19
CA ILE A 90 -28.60 -9.55 14.35
C ILE A 90 -29.95 -10.22 14.21
N HIS A 91 -30.40 -10.91 15.26
CA HIS A 91 -31.63 -11.68 15.22
C HIS A 91 -32.87 -10.83 15.52
N ASP A 92 -33.99 -11.18 14.89
CA ASP A 92 -35.32 -10.63 15.15
C ASP A 92 -35.34 -9.08 15.18
N THR A 93 -34.81 -8.43 14.13
CA THR A 93 -34.86 -6.97 14.02
C THR A 93 -35.00 -6.44 12.59
N LEU A 94 -35.88 -5.45 12.41
CA LEU A 94 -35.94 -4.64 11.19
C LEU A 94 -35.09 -3.36 11.23
N HIS A 95 -34.40 -3.11 12.34
CA HIS A 95 -33.60 -1.90 12.60
C HIS A 95 -32.20 -2.22 13.15
N PRO A 96 -31.40 -3.03 12.46
CA PRO A 96 -30.10 -3.47 12.96
C PRO A 96 -29.12 -2.30 13.08
N VAL A 97 -28.44 -2.23 14.23
CA VAL A 97 -27.25 -1.41 14.44
C VAL A 97 -26.06 -2.36 14.60
N PHE A 98 -25.22 -2.44 13.58
CA PHE A 98 -24.07 -3.34 13.59
C PHE A 98 -22.92 -2.72 14.38
N VAL A 99 -22.38 -3.48 15.34
CA VAL A 99 -21.22 -3.09 16.15
C VAL A 99 -19.93 -3.26 15.36
N LYS A 100 -19.87 -4.30 14.50
CA LYS A 100 -18.68 -4.55 13.70
C LYS A 100 -18.48 -3.45 12.66
N LYS A 101 -17.31 -2.84 12.70
CA LYS A 101 -16.89 -1.83 11.73
C LYS A 101 -15.96 -2.44 10.69
N ILE A 102 -16.12 -2.02 9.43
CA ILE A 102 -15.32 -2.53 8.31
C ILE A 102 -14.24 -1.50 7.97
N GLN A 103 -12.98 -1.91 8.03
CA GLN A 103 -11.86 -1.03 7.71
C GLN A 103 -11.53 -1.09 6.22
N VAL A 104 -11.29 0.07 5.62
CA VAL A 104 -11.04 0.20 4.18
C VAL A 104 -9.90 1.18 3.94
N ASP A 105 -8.93 0.76 3.14
CA ASP A 105 -7.84 1.64 2.70
C ASP A 105 -8.28 2.42 1.47
N PHE A 106 -8.50 3.72 1.66
CA PHE A 106 -8.85 4.67 0.62
C PHE A 106 -7.58 5.24 0.00
N HIS A 107 -7.45 5.17 -1.33
CA HIS A 107 -6.30 5.65 -2.09
C HIS A 107 -6.74 6.88 -2.90
N PHE A 108 -6.26 8.09 -2.60
CA PHE A 108 -6.75 9.33 -3.21
C PHE A 108 -6.47 9.44 -4.72
N GLU A 109 -5.48 8.70 -5.22
CA GLU A 109 -4.99 8.81 -6.61
C GLU A 109 -5.59 7.76 -7.56
N GLN A 110 -6.42 6.84 -7.05
CA GLN A 110 -7.11 5.82 -7.86
C GLN A 110 -8.60 6.19 -7.96
N GLN A 111 -9.00 6.86 -9.06
CA GLN A 111 -10.39 7.04 -9.49
C GLN A 111 -10.64 6.36 -10.84
#